data_AF-A0A150GH35-F1
#
_entry.id   AF-A0A150GH35-F1
#
_cell.length_a   1.000
_cell.length_b   1.000
_cell.length_c   1.000
_cell.angle_alpha   90.00
_cell.angle_beta   90.00
_cell.angle_gamma   90.00
#
_symmetry.space_group_name_H-M   'P 1'
#
loop_
_entity.id
_entity.type
_entity.pdbx_description
1 polymer ?
#
loop_
_entity_poly.entity_id
_entity_poly.type
_entity_poly.pdbx_seq_one_letter_code
_entity_poly.pdbx_strand_id
1 'polypeptide(L)'
;MPDKTSLCLRLRTPAGQGWLRVCWHPTAGRLTMMTHGSSPERGNASELYSLGEQVHSALTGLVLVGVSLPAAWERVAELAFGVRPGEAPSHRLVCEVMARYSNVILTDAEGVVLAAAYQGD
;
A
#
# COMPACT_ATOMS: atom_id res chain seq x y z
N MET A 1 -3.34 6.87 7.66
CA MET A 1 -4.31 6.83 6.54
C MET A 1 -5.02 8.19 6.44
N PRO A 2 -5.23 8.78 5.25
CA PRO A 2 -6.00 10.02 5.11
C PRO A 2 -7.52 9.84 5.25
N ASP A 3 -8.06 8.69 4.86
CA ASP A 3 -9.48 8.33 4.92
C ASP A 3 -9.63 6.80 5.14
N LYS A 4 -10.88 6.28 5.21
CA LYS A 4 -11.17 4.85 5.45
C LYS A 4 -10.79 3.90 4.31
N THR A 5 -10.54 4.44 3.11
CA THR A 5 -10.34 3.69 1.86
C THR A 5 -9.01 3.98 1.18
N SER A 6 -8.10 4.65 1.88
CA SER A 6 -6.83 5.08 1.33
C SER A 6 -5.71 4.97 2.35
N LEU A 7 -4.54 4.57 1.87
CA LEU A 7 -3.28 4.59 2.59
C LEU A 7 -2.25 5.37 1.77
N CYS A 8 -1.45 6.20 2.44
CA CYS A 8 -0.38 6.96 1.80
C CYS A 8 0.97 6.49 2.36
N LEU A 9 1.83 5.98 1.47
CA LEU A 9 3.19 5.59 1.77
C LEU A 9 4.14 6.73 1.41
N ARG A 10 4.99 7.14 2.35
CA ARG A 10 6.08 8.07 2.03
C ARG A 10 7.24 7.27 1.48
N LEU A 11 7.61 7.54 0.23
CA LEU A 11 8.74 6.91 -0.43
C LEU A 11 9.88 7.92 -0.52
N ARG A 12 11.10 7.46 -0.26
CA ARG A 12 12.32 8.24 -0.45
C ARG A 12 13.17 7.56 -1.50
N THR A 13 13.68 8.36 -2.42
CA THR A 13 14.58 7.98 -3.50
C THR A 13 15.82 8.89 -3.44
N PRO A 14 16.90 8.56 -4.16
CA PRO A 14 18.04 9.47 -4.28
C PRO A 14 17.66 10.85 -4.88
N ALA A 15 16.62 10.91 -5.73
CA ALA A 15 16.16 12.15 -6.36
C ALA A 15 15.25 13.00 -5.46
N GLY A 16 14.82 12.47 -4.30
CA GLY A 16 13.92 13.17 -3.39
C GLY A 16 12.89 12.25 -2.75
N GLN A 17 11.79 12.82 -2.27
CA GLN A 17 10.73 12.09 -1.61
C GLN A 17 9.36 12.43 -2.17
N GLY A 18 8.43 11.48 -2.09
CA GLY A 18 7.06 11.65 -2.53
C GLY A 18 6.11 10.75 -1.76
N TRP A 19 4.83 10.91 -2.04
CA TRP A 19 3.78 10.09 -1.47
C TRP A 19 3.15 9.22 -2.55
N LEU A 20 3.11 7.92 -2.31
CA LEU A 20 2.33 6.97 -3.09
C LEU A 20 1.00 6.76 -2.37
N ARG A 21 -0.10 7.06 -3.03
CA ARG A 21 -1.45 6.79 -2.53
C ARG A 21 -1.94 5.47 -3.08
N VAL A 22 -2.27 4.56 -2.17
CA VAL A 22 -2.96 3.28 -2.42
C VAL A 22 -4.41 3.46 -2.00
N CYS A 23 -5.36 3.31 -2.91
CA CYS A 23 -6.77 3.56 -2.66
C CYS A 23 -7.62 2.39 -3.15
N TRP A 24 -8.48 1.86 -2.29
CA TRP A 24 -9.41 0.76 -2.56
C TRP A 24 -10.87 1.22 -2.53
N HIS A 25 -11.13 2.51 -2.76
CA HIS A 25 -12.48 3.03 -2.82
C HIS A 25 -13.31 2.34 -3.92
N PRO A 26 -14.59 1.94 -3.67
CA PRO A 26 -15.41 1.17 -4.62
C PRO A 26 -15.54 1.75 -6.03
N THR A 27 -15.49 3.08 -6.17
CA THR A 27 -15.64 3.76 -7.46
C THR A 27 -14.39 4.53 -7.89
N ALA A 28 -13.39 4.63 -7.01
CA ALA A 28 -12.22 5.48 -7.23
C ALA A 28 -10.90 4.76 -6.91
N GLY A 29 -10.92 3.43 -6.82
CA GLY A 29 -9.75 2.61 -6.53
C GLY A 29 -8.63 2.88 -7.53
N ARG A 30 -7.43 3.15 -7.01
CA ARG A 30 -6.27 3.58 -7.79
C ARG A 30 -4.97 3.47 -7.00
N LEU A 31 -3.88 3.33 -7.73
CA LEU A 31 -2.52 3.50 -7.22
C LEU A 31 -1.91 4.73 -7.93
N THR A 32 -1.55 5.77 -7.18
CA THR A 32 -1.08 7.03 -7.77
C THR A 32 -0.01 7.71 -6.95
N MET A 33 0.99 8.28 -7.61
CA MET A 33 1.85 9.27 -6.97
C MET A 33 1.03 10.53 -6.69
N MET A 34 1.21 11.13 -5.52
CA MET A 34 0.64 12.43 -5.20
C MET A 34 1.49 13.54 -5.82
N THR A 35 0.85 14.67 -6.13
CA THR A 35 1.52 15.86 -6.68
C THR A 35 2.71 16.27 -5.82
N HIS A 36 3.85 16.56 -6.45
CA HIS A 36 5.05 16.99 -5.73
C HIS A 36 4.77 18.21 -4.84
N GLY A 37 5.25 18.17 -3.60
CA GLY A 37 4.99 19.21 -2.59
C GLY A 37 3.65 19.09 -1.86
N SER A 38 2.74 18.21 -2.28
CA SER A 38 1.52 17.92 -1.51
C SER A 38 1.82 16.92 -0.38
N SER A 39 1.19 17.14 0.78
CA SER A 39 1.15 16.16 1.86
C SER A 39 -0.23 15.51 1.86
N PRO A 40 -0.36 14.20 2.18
CA PRO A 40 -1.66 13.65 2.51
C PRO A 40 -2.28 14.47 3.64
N GLU A 41 -3.59 14.65 3.55
CA GLU A 41 -4.39 15.18 4.64
C GLU A 41 -4.13 14.32 5.89
N ARG A 42 -3.89 14.96 7.03
CA ARG A 42 -3.85 14.25 8.30
C ARG A 42 -5.27 13.78 8.59
N GLY A 43 -5.54 12.53 8.24
CA GLY A 43 -6.86 11.94 8.40
C GLY A 43 -7.34 12.01 9.84
N ASN A 44 -8.63 12.28 10.01
CA ASN A 44 -9.34 12.26 11.29
C ASN A 44 -9.84 10.83 11.59
N ALA A 45 -9.05 9.82 11.23
CA ALA A 45 -9.39 8.41 11.45
C ALA A 45 -9.20 8.11 12.94
N SER A 46 -10.16 8.56 13.76
CA SER A 46 -10.20 8.35 15.21
C SER A 46 -10.54 6.91 15.61
N GLU A 47 -10.62 6.00 14.64
CA GLU A 47 -10.75 4.58 14.86
C GLU A 47 -9.36 3.98 14.61
N LEU A 48 -8.81 3.29 15.61
CA LEU A 48 -7.56 2.54 15.53
C LEU A 48 -7.68 1.47 14.43
N TYR A 49 -7.43 1.85 13.17
CA TYR A 49 -7.50 0.93 12.05
C TYR A 49 -6.27 0.01 12.10
N SER A 50 -6.52 -1.25 12.40
CA SER A 50 -5.53 -2.33 12.44
C SER A 50 -4.68 -2.38 11.17
N LEU A 51 -5.25 -2.16 9.97
CA LEU A 51 -4.49 -2.16 8.72
C LEU A 51 -3.41 -1.07 8.70
N GLY A 52 -3.77 0.18 9.02
CA GLY A 52 -2.84 1.30 8.96
C GLY A 52 -1.67 1.11 9.92
N GLU A 53 -1.95 0.62 11.12
CA GLU A 53 -0.94 0.29 12.13
C GLU A 53 -0.06 -0.90 11.71
N GLN A 54 -0.66 -1.97 11.19
CA GLN A 54 0.09 -3.13 10.70
C GLN A 54 0.98 -2.78 9.51
N VAL A 55 0.47 -2.02 8.54
CA VAL A 55 1.27 -1.54 7.39
C VAL A 55 2.39 -0.61 7.87
N HIS A 56 2.10 0.31 8.79
CA HIS A 56 3.15 1.17 9.35
C HIS A 56 4.22 0.34 10.06
N SER A 57 3.82 -0.60 10.93
CA SER A 57 4.75 -1.43 11.69
C SER A 57 5.58 -2.35 10.79
N ALA A 58 4.98 -2.96 9.77
CA ALA A 58 5.65 -3.89 8.88
C ALA A 58 6.59 -3.20 7.88
N LEU A 59 6.20 -2.03 7.36
CA LEU A 59 6.91 -1.39 6.25
C LEU A 59 7.88 -0.27 6.68
N THR A 60 7.82 0.19 7.93
CA THR A 60 8.72 1.25 8.42
C THR A 60 10.18 0.80 8.34
N GLY A 61 11.00 1.61 7.67
CA GLY A 61 12.43 1.32 7.47
C GLY A 61 12.74 0.41 6.30
N LEU A 62 11.73 -0.16 5.63
CA LEU A 62 11.91 -0.93 4.41
C LEU A 62 11.95 -0.03 3.17
N VAL A 63 12.55 -0.57 2.11
CA VAL A 63 12.67 0.05 0.81
C VAL A 63 11.73 -0.64 -0.18
N LEU A 64 11.05 0.13 -1.02
CA LEU A 64 10.32 -0.42 -2.16
C LEU A 64 11.33 -0.96 -3.18
N VAL A 65 11.43 -2.29 -3.30
CA VAL A 65 12.40 -2.98 -4.15
C VAL A 65 11.81 -3.46 -5.47
N GLY A 66 10.48 -3.50 -5.59
CA GLY A 66 9.81 -3.92 -6.81
C GLY A 66 8.37 -3.42 -6.90
N VAL A 67 7.92 -3.22 -8.13
CA VAL A 67 6.52 -2.94 -8.48
C VAL A 67 6.16 -3.82 -9.66
N SER A 68 5.07 -4.56 -9.59
CA SER A 68 4.63 -5.44 -10.67
C SER A 68 3.11 -5.44 -10.82
N LEU A 69 2.67 -5.87 -12.01
CA LEU A 69 1.29 -6.28 -12.27
C LEU A 69 1.35 -7.81 -12.44
N PRO A 70 1.09 -8.59 -11.37
CA PRO A 70 1.41 -10.02 -11.35
C PRO A 70 0.59 -10.85 -12.34
N ALA A 71 -0.57 -10.36 -12.75
CA ALA A 71 -1.40 -10.96 -13.78
C ALA A 71 -1.65 -9.96 -14.91
N ALA A 72 -1.42 -10.39 -16.15
CA ALA A 72 -1.65 -9.57 -17.32
C ALA A 72 -3.14 -9.17 -17.40
N TRP A 73 -3.40 -7.90 -17.70
CA TRP A 73 -4.74 -7.32 -17.84
C TRP A 73 -5.59 -7.25 -16.56
N GLU A 74 -5.11 -7.81 -15.45
CA GLU A 74 -5.75 -7.66 -14.15
C GLU A 74 -5.42 -6.31 -13.52
N ARG A 75 -6.37 -5.75 -12.77
CA ARG A 75 -6.18 -4.50 -12.02
C ARG A 75 -5.62 -4.78 -10.64
N VAL A 76 -4.52 -5.53 -10.61
CA VAL A 76 -3.79 -5.90 -9.39
C VAL A 76 -2.38 -5.36 -9.50
N ALA A 77 -1.96 -4.59 -8.49
CA ALA A 77 -0.60 -4.10 -8.36
C ALA A 77 0.04 -4.67 -7.10
N GLU A 78 1.25 -5.20 -7.23
CA GLU A 78 2.07 -5.65 -6.11
C GLU A 78 3.22 -4.68 -5.88
N LEU A 79 3.39 -4.25 -4.63
CA LEU A 79 4.51 -3.45 -4.14
C LEU A 79 5.35 -4.33 -3.21
N ALA A 80 6.59 -4.60 -3.60
CA ALA A 80 7.50 -5.48 -2.86
C ALA A 80 8.48 -4.66 -2.02
N PHE A 81 8.61 -4.98 -0.73
CA PHE A 81 9.45 -4.25 0.22
C PHE A 81 10.53 -5.14 0.81
N GLY A 82 11.76 -4.63 0.91
CA GLY A 82 12.93 -5.33 1.46
C GLY A 82 13.83 -4.39 2.26
N VAL A 83 14.87 -4.94 2.89
CA VAL A 83 15.78 -4.14 3.73
C VAL A 83 16.65 -3.21 2.88
N ARG A 84 17.07 -3.67 1.70
CA ARG A 84 17.90 -2.89 0.76
C ARG A 84 17.47 -3.13 -0.70
N PRO A 85 17.75 -2.17 -1.59
CA PRO A 85 17.62 -2.39 -3.03
C PRO A 85 18.34 -3.66 -3.49
N GLY A 86 17.67 -4.52 -4.26
CA GLY A 86 18.24 -5.76 -4.81
C GLY A 86 18.17 -6.97 -3.89
N GLU A 87 17.74 -6.82 -2.63
CA GLU A 87 17.47 -7.96 -1.75
C GLU A 87 16.06 -8.54 -1.99
N ALA A 88 15.87 -9.80 -1.59
CA ALA A 88 14.56 -10.44 -1.64
C ALA A 88 13.54 -9.67 -0.77
N PRO A 89 12.29 -9.51 -1.24
CA PRO A 89 11.28 -8.82 -0.48
C PRO A 89 10.89 -9.63 0.77
N SER A 90 10.79 -8.96 1.90
CA SER A 90 10.29 -9.53 3.16
C SER A 90 8.79 -9.32 3.33
N HIS A 91 8.22 -8.33 2.65
CA HIS A 91 6.80 -8.01 2.71
C HIS A 91 6.30 -7.57 1.34
N ARG A 92 5.01 -7.79 1.09
CA ARG A 92 4.33 -7.27 -0.10
C ARG A 92 3.04 -6.58 0.27
N LEU A 93 2.75 -5.48 -0.41
CA LEU A 93 1.46 -4.81 -0.37
C LEU A 93 0.77 -4.98 -1.73
N VAL A 94 -0.31 -5.74 -1.75
CA VAL A 94 -1.11 -5.99 -2.95
C VAL A 94 -2.31 -5.08 -2.95
N CYS A 95 -2.54 -4.37 -4.05
CA CYS A 95 -3.70 -3.51 -4.27
C CYS A 95 -4.54 -4.08 -5.40
N GLU A 96 -5.75 -4.50 -5.09
CA GLU A 96 -6.73 -5.04 -6.02
C GLU A 96 -7.81 -3.99 -6.28
N VAL A 97 -7.99 -3.57 -7.53
CA VAL A 97 -9.01 -2.59 -7.90
C VAL A 97 -10.15 -3.29 -8.63
N MET A 98 -11.15 -3.73 -7.86
CA MET A 98 -12.28 -4.56 -8.32
C MET A 98 -13.64 -3.98 -7.92
N ALA A 99 -13.82 -2.67 -8.15
CA ALA A 99 -15.01 -1.93 -7.75
C ALA A 99 -15.34 -2.13 -6.25
N ARG A 100 -16.56 -2.57 -5.89
CA ARG A 100 -16.95 -2.82 -4.48
C ARG A 100 -16.11 -3.89 -3.76
N TYR A 101 -15.35 -4.69 -4.51
CA TYR A 101 -14.45 -5.71 -3.97
C TYR A 101 -12.98 -5.27 -4.00
N SER A 102 -12.71 -3.98 -4.24
CA SER A 102 -11.35 -3.47 -4.16
C SER A 102 -10.79 -3.65 -2.76
N ASN A 103 -9.54 -4.07 -2.66
CA ASN A 103 -8.90 -4.38 -1.40
C ASN A 103 -7.42 -4.00 -1.41
N VAL A 104 -6.85 -3.90 -0.22
CA VAL A 104 -5.41 -3.81 0.00
C VAL A 104 -5.01 -4.88 0.99
N ILE A 105 -4.01 -5.67 0.64
CA ILE A 105 -3.59 -6.85 1.39
C ILE A 105 -2.10 -6.73 1.67
N LEU A 106 -1.72 -6.82 2.95
CA LEU A 106 -0.34 -6.91 3.41
C LEU A 106 0.00 -8.38 3.62
N THR A 107 1.11 -8.82 3.05
CA THR A 107 1.63 -10.19 3.21
C THR A 107 3.09 -10.19 3.63
N ASP A 108 3.53 -11.30 4.24
CA ASP A 108 4.95 -11.58 4.48
C ASP A 108 5.67 -12.13 3.22
N ALA A 109 6.88 -12.66 3.40
CA ALA A 109 7.71 -13.15 2.31
C ALA A 109 7.12 -14.44 1.68
N GLU A 110 6.45 -15.25 2.49
CA GLU A 110 5.81 -16.51 2.13
C GLU A 110 4.41 -16.33 1.54
N GLY A 111 3.87 -15.10 1.57
CA GLY A 111 2.54 -14.78 1.04
C GLY A 111 1.41 -14.97 2.05
N VAL A 112 1.72 -15.15 3.33
CA VAL A 112 0.72 -15.20 4.41
C VAL A 112 0.13 -13.80 4.60
N VAL A 113 -1.21 -13.72 4.64
CA VAL A 113 -1.90 -12.45 4.88
C VAL A 113 -1.73 -12.03 6.33
N LEU A 114 -1.08 -10.87 6.53
CA LEU A 114 -0.92 -10.24 7.83
C LEU A 114 -2.10 -9.31 8.14
N ALA A 115 -2.49 -8.50 7.15
CA ALA A 115 -3.65 -7.62 7.23
C ALA A 115 -4.33 -7.45 5.87
N ALA A 116 -5.61 -7.12 5.89
CA ALA A 116 -6.36 -6.69 4.72
C ALA A 116 -7.29 -5.51 5.08
N ALA A 117 -7.58 -4.65 4.12
CA ALA A 117 -8.50 -3.53 4.32
C ALA A 117 -9.95 -3.98 4.49
N TYR A 118 -10.31 -5.05 3.78
CA TYR A 118 -11.55 -5.77 3.95
C TYR A 118 -11.24 -7.23 4.30
N GLN A 119 -11.76 -7.67 5.44
CA GLN A 119 -11.81 -9.05 5.88
C GLN A 119 -13.28 -9.43 5.80
N GLY A 120 -13.64 -10.37 4.91
CA GLY A 120 -15.03 -10.85 4.85
C GLY A 120 -15.45 -11.53 6.15
N ASP A 121 -16.75 -11.56 6.41
CA ASP A 121 -17.35 -12.39 7.45
C ASP A 121 -17.31 -13.89 7.08
#